data_AF-A0A2V9SPL5-F1
#
_entry.id   AF-A0A2V9SPL5-F1
#
_cell.length_a   1.000
_cell.length_b   1.000
_cell.length_c   1.000
_cell.angle_alpha   90.00
_cell.angle_beta   90.00
_cell.angle_gamma   90.00
#
_symmetry.space_group_name_H-M   'P 1'
#
loop_
_entity.id
_entity.type
_entity.pdbx_description
1 polymer ?
#
loop_
_entity_poly.entity_id
_entity_poly.type
_entity_poly.pdbx_seq_one_letter_code
_entity_poly.pdbx_strand_id
1 'polypeptide(L)'
;MILQSKIVGLKSRLLFVKVFLWFWVTAVVLFAIFLGSRMIGTRVVPATAVSAAFAPAMANEAAQAYESGGPQAFAQFERTLKGTTRRVFYLIDGSGNDVLSRPIPTDSLPIVKSSRSDGRIVTRYGLHSQSAAYRFTSSSGHPYVVLLHQPIELLSFLQTTGSEILFVGAGLLIVTLLSLWLAHHIAGPIHGIQSAARSVAKGDLNVRAPVEISKRHDELAALALDFDSMVERIGLLVHSQKNLLNTVSHELRSPLARLNMSLALLRRESSRESEELIERMEHDVERIDGSC
;
A
#
# COMPACT_ATOMS: atom_id res chain seq x y z
N MET A 1 9.79 1.66 -34.38
CA MET A 1 9.89 2.49 -33.15
C MET A 1 8.61 2.46 -32.28
N ILE A 2 7.41 2.40 -32.86
CA ILE A 2 6.11 2.42 -32.15
C ILE A 2 5.86 1.17 -31.28
N LEU A 3 6.33 -0.01 -31.70
CA LEU A 3 6.14 -1.26 -30.93
C LEU A 3 6.94 -1.28 -29.62
N GLN A 4 8.17 -0.75 -29.65
CA GLN A 4 9.05 -0.67 -28.47
C GLN A 4 8.51 0.31 -27.41
N SER A 5 7.86 1.41 -27.81
CA SER A 5 7.24 2.33 -26.84
C SER A 5 5.99 1.73 -26.18
N LYS A 6 5.16 0.97 -26.93
CA LYS A 6 4.00 0.25 -26.38
C LYS A 6 4.39 -0.85 -25.38
N ILE A 7 5.46 -1.60 -25.64
CA ILE A 7 5.92 -2.69 -24.75
C ILE A 7 6.49 -2.13 -23.44
N VAL A 8 7.20 -1.00 -23.49
CA VAL A 8 7.70 -0.30 -22.30
C VAL A 8 6.55 0.27 -21.47
N GLY A 9 5.53 0.86 -22.13
CA GLY A 9 4.31 1.33 -21.49
C GLY A 9 3.46 0.21 -20.87
N LEU A 10 3.57 -1.03 -21.34
CA LEU A 10 2.86 -2.19 -20.78
C LEU A 10 3.59 -2.75 -19.55
N LYS A 11 4.93 -2.86 -19.60
CA LYS A 11 5.75 -3.31 -18.46
C LYS A 11 5.73 -2.30 -17.30
N SER A 12 5.68 -1.01 -17.59
CA SER A 12 5.54 0.03 -16.56
C SER A 12 4.22 -0.05 -15.81
N ARG A 13 3.11 -0.27 -16.53
CA ARG A 13 1.78 -0.53 -15.97
C ARG A 13 1.75 -1.79 -15.10
N LEU A 14 2.55 -2.80 -15.40
CA LEU A 14 2.61 -4.04 -14.61
C LEU A 14 3.38 -3.88 -13.29
N LEU A 15 4.51 -3.15 -13.28
CA LEU A 15 5.26 -2.90 -12.04
C LEU A 15 4.49 -1.94 -11.12
N PHE A 16 3.81 -0.97 -11.72
CA PHE A 16 2.83 -0.09 -11.09
C PHE A 16 1.71 -0.86 -10.41
N VAL A 17 1.03 -1.76 -11.14
CA VAL A 17 -0.06 -2.56 -10.59
C VAL A 17 0.46 -3.41 -9.44
N LYS A 18 1.68 -3.95 -9.52
CA LYS A 18 2.27 -4.73 -8.42
C LYS A 18 2.46 -3.92 -7.13
N VAL A 19 3.04 -2.72 -7.21
CA VAL A 19 3.24 -1.87 -6.02
C VAL A 19 1.91 -1.38 -5.46
N PHE A 20 1.00 -0.95 -6.35
CA PHE A 20 -0.36 -0.56 -5.98
C PHE A 20 -1.10 -1.70 -5.27
N LEU A 21 -1.06 -2.91 -5.82
CA LEU A 21 -1.78 -4.07 -5.30
C LEU A 21 -1.19 -4.50 -3.96
N TRP A 22 0.12 -4.41 -3.75
CA TRP A 22 0.74 -4.64 -2.44
C TRP A 22 0.29 -3.62 -1.38
N PHE A 23 0.31 -2.33 -1.71
CA PHE A 23 -0.12 -1.28 -0.78
C PHE A 23 -1.62 -1.37 -0.48
N TRP A 24 -2.41 -1.73 -1.48
CA TRP A 24 -3.84 -1.93 -1.34
C TRP A 24 -4.16 -3.16 -0.48
N VAL A 25 -3.44 -4.28 -0.68
CA VAL A 25 -3.58 -5.48 0.14
C VAL A 25 -3.22 -5.21 1.59
N THR A 26 -2.11 -4.51 1.87
CA THR A 26 -1.73 -4.19 3.25
C THR A 26 -2.75 -3.26 3.91
N ALA A 27 -3.24 -2.26 3.20
CA ALA A 27 -4.30 -1.37 3.69
C ALA A 27 -5.59 -2.15 3.99
N VAL A 28 -6.01 -3.05 3.10
CA VAL A 28 -7.20 -3.90 3.32
C VAL A 28 -7.01 -4.84 4.50
N VAL A 29 -5.82 -5.43 4.68
CA VAL A 29 -5.51 -6.31 5.82
C VAL A 29 -5.55 -5.53 7.12
N LEU A 30 -4.88 -4.37 7.20
CA LEU A 30 -4.90 -3.52 8.39
C LEU A 30 -6.32 -3.04 8.70
N PHE A 31 -7.10 -2.72 7.67
CA PHE A 31 -8.48 -2.31 7.83
C PHE A 31 -9.37 -3.47 8.32
N ALA A 32 -9.20 -4.68 7.78
CA ALA A 32 -9.89 -5.88 8.26
C ALA A 32 -9.54 -6.20 9.72
N ILE A 33 -8.27 -6.03 10.11
CA ILE A 33 -7.83 -6.16 11.50
C ILE A 33 -8.46 -5.09 12.39
N PHE A 34 -8.48 -3.83 11.93
CA PHE A 34 -9.10 -2.73 12.66
C PHE A 34 -10.61 -2.97 12.86
N LEU A 35 -11.31 -3.38 11.79
CA LEU A 35 -12.73 -3.69 11.82
C LEU A 35 -13.01 -4.91 12.72
N GLY A 36 -12.19 -5.96 12.58
CA GLY A 36 -12.23 -7.14 13.44
C GLY A 36 -12.05 -6.78 14.92
N SER A 37 -11.12 -5.89 15.24
CA SER A 37 -10.91 -5.43 16.62
C SER A 37 -12.06 -4.57 17.16
N ARG A 38 -12.75 -3.82 16.31
CA ARG A 38 -13.97 -3.11 16.69
C ARG A 38 -15.16 -4.03 16.90
N MET A 39 -15.24 -5.12 16.14
CA MET A 39 -16.35 -6.07 16.12
C MET A 39 -16.25 -7.15 17.21
N ILE A 40 -15.03 -7.59 17.53
CA ILE A 40 -14.77 -8.73 18.41
C ILE A 40 -14.23 -8.21 19.74
N GLY A 41 -15.04 -8.32 20.79
CA GLY A 41 -14.60 -7.91 22.12
C GLY A 41 -15.69 -7.90 23.17
N THR A 42 -15.26 -7.90 24.43
CA THR A 42 -16.12 -7.65 25.59
C THR A 42 -16.18 -6.16 25.84
N ARG A 43 -17.34 -5.54 25.67
CA ARG A 43 -17.59 -4.14 26.03
C ARG A 43 -18.41 -4.10 27.31
N VAL A 44 -17.89 -3.40 28.32
CA VAL A 44 -18.64 -3.09 29.54
C VAL A 44 -19.40 -1.80 29.28
N VAL A 45 -20.71 -1.90 29.08
CA VAL A 45 -21.55 -0.72 28.88
C VAL A 45 -22.07 -0.30 30.25
N PRO A 46 -21.83 0.95 30.69
CA PRO A 46 -22.38 1.43 31.95
C PRO A 46 -23.92 1.39 31.92
N ALA A 47 -24.53 1.12 33.08
CA ALA A 47 -25.98 0.95 33.28
C ALA A 47 -26.83 2.19 32.90
N THR A 48 -26.18 3.30 32.58
CA THR A 48 -26.76 4.60 32.27
C THR A 48 -27.19 4.75 30.81
N ALA A 49 -26.87 3.78 29.95
CA ALA A 49 -27.41 3.75 28.59
C ALA A 49 -28.92 3.45 28.61
N VAL A 50 -29.72 4.12 27.76
CA VAL A 50 -31.20 4.03 27.75
C VAL A 50 -31.72 2.58 27.66
N SER A 51 -31.00 1.68 27.00
CA SER A 51 -31.34 0.25 26.93
C SER A 51 -31.07 -0.54 28.22
N ALA A 52 -30.16 -0.05 29.06
CA ALA A 52 -29.78 -0.65 30.34
C ALA A 52 -30.69 -0.21 31.49
N ALA A 53 -31.39 0.94 31.36
CA ALA A 53 -32.32 1.44 32.36
C ALA A 53 -33.51 0.50 32.63
N PHE A 54 -33.89 -0.32 31.63
CA PHE A 54 -34.96 -1.30 31.74
C PHE A 54 -34.48 -2.67 32.28
N ALA A 55 -33.16 -2.93 32.27
CA ALA A 55 -32.62 -4.22 32.65
C ALA A 55 -32.87 -4.59 34.14
N PRO A 56 -32.73 -3.68 35.13
CA PRO A 56 -33.01 -4.01 36.52
C PRO A 56 -34.49 -4.34 36.79
N ALA A 57 -35.41 -3.59 36.17
CA ALA A 57 -36.84 -3.81 36.33
C ALA A 57 -37.27 -5.17 35.72
N MET A 58 -36.82 -5.43 34.49
CA MET A 58 -37.10 -6.71 33.82
C MET A 58 -36.45 -7.90 34.54
N ALA A 59 -35.25 -7.72 35.10
CA ALA A 59 -34.55 -8.75 35.84
C ALA A 59 -35.28 -9.12 37.13
N ASN A 60 -35.78 -8.13 37.88
CA ASN A 60 -36.57 -8.37 39.08
C ASN A 60 -37.91 -9.05 38.77
N GLU A 61 -38.60 -8.64 37.71
CA GLU A 61 -39.85 -9.27 37.28
C GLU A 61 -39.63 -10.74 36.86
N ALA A 62 -38.53 -11.01 36.15
CA ALA A 62 -38.11 -12.37 35.79
C ALA A 62 -37.84 -13.26 37.02
N ALA A 63 -37.12 -12.72 38.02
CA ALA A 63 -36.85 -13.44 39.25
C ALA A 63 -38.13 -13.70 40.06
N GLN A 64 -39.02 -12.72 40.17
CA GLN A 64 -40.30 -12.88 40.87
C GLN A 64 -41.22 -13.90 40.19
N ALA A 65 -41.26 -13.93 38.86
CA ALA A 65 -42.02 -14.95 38.12
C ALA A 65 -41.51 -16.36 38.44
N TYR A 66 -40.19 -16.54 38.52
CA TYR A 66 -39.60 -17.82 38.92
C TYR A 66 -39.86 -18.18 40.39
N GLU A 67 -39.70 -17.23 41.30
CA GLU A 67 -39.86 -17.48 42.74
C GLU A 67 -41.32 -17.77 43.13
N SER A 68 -42.29 -17.17 42.44
CA SER A 68 -43.72 -17.35 42.73
C SER A 68 -44.35 -18.58 42.07
N GLY A 69 -43.89 -18.96 40.87
CA GLY A 69 -44.51 -20.03 40.08
C GLY A 69 -43.55 -21.03 39.46
N GLY A 70 -42.29 -21.04 39.91
CA GLY A 70 -41.26 -21.97 39.47
C GLY A 70 -40.90 -21.85 37.99
N PRO A 71 -40.29 -22.91 37.41
CA PRO A 71 -39.83 -22.91 36.01
C PRO A 71 -40.95 -22.62 34.99
N GLN A 72 -42.19 -23.01 35.28
CA GLN A 72 -43.32 -22.83 34.35
C GLN A 72 -43.73 -21.36 34.23
N ALA A 73 -43.77 -20.62 35.34
CA ALA A 73 -44.09 -19.19 35.33
C ALA A 73 -42.99 -18.37 34.64
N PHE A 74 -41.72 -18.71 34.86
CA PHE A 74 -40.62 -18.08 34.12
C PHE A 74 -40.67 -18.39 32.61
N ALA A 75 -41.01 -19.63 32.23
CA ALA A 75 -41.17 -19.99 30.82
C ALA A 75 -42.32 -19.21 30.15
N GLN A 76 -43.39 -18.89 30.89
CA GLN A 76 -44.48 -18.05 30.40
C GLN A 76 -44.03 -16.59 30.24
N PHE A 77 -43.30 -16.06 31.21
CA PHE A 77 -42.69 -14.73 31.12
C PHE A 77 -41.76 -14.59 29.91
N GLU A 78 -40.91 -15.59 29.65
CA GLU A 78 -40.04 -15.60 28.46
C GLU A 78 -40.85 -15.54 27.15
N ARG A 79 -42.00 -16.24 27.06
CA ARG A 79 -42.85 -16.19 25.87
C ARG A 79 -43.46 -14.81 25.64
N THR A 80 -43.83 -14.10 26.70
CA THR A 80 -44.35 -12.73 26.61
C THR A 80 -43.28 -11.76 26.07
N LEU A 81 -42.00 -12.02 26.36
CA LEU A 81 -40.87 -11.23 25.87
C LEU A 81 -40.36 -11.63 24.47
N LYS A 82 -40.70 -12.85 24.01
CA LYS A 82 -40.41 -13.32 22.65
C LYS A 82 -41.32 -12.60 21.63
N GLY A 83 -41.00 -11.34 21.34
CA GLY A 83 -41.53 -10.61 20.18
C GLY A 83 -40.92 -11.08 18.85
N THR A 84 -40.87 -10.20 17.84
CA THR A 84 -40.34 -10.48 16.48
C THR A 84 -38.84 -10.81 16.43
N THR A 85 -38.10 -10.66 17.54
CA THR A 85 -36.64 -10.86 17.58
C THR A 85 -36.28 -12.19 18.23
N ARG A 86 -35.35 -12.94 17.62
CA ARG A 86 -34.88 -14.29 18.02
C ARG A 86 -34.02 -14.30 19.30
N ARG A 87 -34.43 -13.55 20.33
CA ARG A 87 -33.73 -13.35 21.60
C ARG A 87 -34.05 -14.48 22.56
N VAL A 88 -33.04 -15.05 23.20
CA VAL A 88 -33.21 -16.07 24.25
C VAL A 88 -32.77 -15.46 25.58
N PHE A 89 -33.64 -15.56 26.58
CA PHE A 89 -33.38 -15.07 27.93
C PHE A 89 -33.04 -16.26 28.82
N TYR A 90 -31.87 -16.23 29.45
CA TYR A 90 -31.44 -17.19 30.46
C TYR A 90 -31.47 -16.51 31.82
N LEU A 91 -31.96 -17.22 32.83
CA LEU A 91 -31.92 -16.79 34.22
C LEU A 91 -31.06 -17.79 34.96
N ILE A 92 -29.91 -17.33 35.42
CA ILE A 92 -28.90 -18.18 36.06
C ILE A 92 -29.00 -17.97 37.56
N ASP A 93 -29.15 -19.07 38.29
CA ASP A 93 -29.24 -19.08 39.75
C ASP A 93 -27.87 -18.86 40.42
N GLY A 94 -27.87 -18.78 41.75
CA GLY A 94 -26.64 -18.67 42.55
C GLY A 94 -25.69 -19.87 42.42
N SER A 95 -26.19 -21.01 41.92
CA SER A 95 -25.43 -22.24 41.66
C SER A 95 -24.74 -22.23 40.28
N GLY A 96 -25.06 -21.26 39.44
CA GLY A 96 -24.50 -21.12 38.08
C GLY A 96 -25.25 -21.90 37.00
N ASN A 97 -26.44 -22.42 37.30
CA ASN A 97 -27.27 -23.17 36.35
C ASN A 97 -28.44 -22.31 35.84
N ASP A 98 -28.88 -22.55 34.60
CA ASP A 98 -30.12 -21.94 34.09
C ASP A 98 -31.32 -22.53 34.83
N VAL A 99 -32.25 -21.66 35.20
CA VAL A 99 -33.48 -21.98 35.91
C VAL A 99 -34.40 -22.94 35.13
N LEU A 100 -34.30 -22.95 33.79
CA LEU A 100 -35.00 -23.93 32.93
C LEU A 100 -34.14 -25.15 32.59
N SER A 101 -32.98 -25.32 33.24
CA SER A 101 -32.02 -26.40 32.99
C SER A 101 -31.54 -26.48 31.53
N ARG A 102 -31.53 -25.35 30.81
CA ARG A 102 -31.02 -25.31 29.43
C ARG A 102 -29.50 -25.19 29.42
N PRO A 103 -28.81 -25.75 28.41
CA PRO A 103 -27.39 -25.56 28.25
C PRO A 103 -27.08 -24.09 27.95
N ILE A 104 -26.26 -23.47 28.81
CA ILE A 104 -25.81 -22.09 28.62
C ILE A 104 -24.81 -22.05 27.45
N PRO A 105 -24.97 -21.16 26.46
CA PRO A 105 -24.03 -21.05 25.35
C PRO A 105 -22.60 -20.80 25.84
N THR A 106 -21.64 -21.63 25.40
CA THR A 106 -20.23 -21.57 25.86
C THR A 106 -19.60 -20.19 25.66
N ASP A 107 -19.97 -19.48 24.59
CA ASP A 107 -19.50 -18.13 24.27
C ASP A 107 -19.93 -17.07 25.31
N SER A 108 -21.00 -17.34 26.07
CA SER A 108 -21.54 -16.44 27.09
C SER A 108 -20.99 -16.70 28.50
N LEU A 109 -20.33 -17.83 28.74
CA LEU A 109 -19.78 -18.16 30.06
C LEU A 109 -18.78 -17.12 30.60
N PRO A 110 -17.87 -16.53 29.78
CA PRO A 110 -16.94 -15.53 30.28
C PRO A 110 -17.63 -14.26 30.78
N ILE A 111 -18.75 -13.84 30.17
CA ILE A 111 -19.48 -12.64 30.61
C ILE A 111 -20.31 -12.88 31.87
N VAL A 112 -20.84 -14.10 32.05
CA VAL A 112 -21.54 -14.50 33.28
C VAL A 112 -20.58 -14.49 34.47
N LYS A 113 -19.33 -14.95 34.27
CA LYS A 113 -18.27 -14.94 35.28
C LYS A 113 -17.74 -13.53 35.56
N SER A 114 -17.62 -12.68 34.53
CA SER A 114 -17.10 -11.32 34.70
C SER A 114 -18.14 -10.31 35.19
N SER A 115 -19.44 -10.63 35.12
CA SER A 115 -20.51 -9.75 35.59
C SER A 115 -20.49 -9.63 37.12
N ARG A 116 -20.46 -8.39 37.61
CA ARG A 116 -20.47 -8.04 39.04
C ARG A 116 -21.81 -7.45 39.43
N SER A 117 -22.16 -7.51 40.71
CA SER A 117 -23.37 -6.89 41.28
C SER A 117 -23.21 -5.37 41.47
N ASP A 118 -22.46 -4.72 40.59
CA ASP A 118 -22.20 -3.27 40.59
C ASP A 118 -23.17 -2.52 39.67
N GLY A 119 -24.20 -3.21 39.19
CA GLY A 119 -25.20 -2.67 38.27
C GLY A 119 -24.73 -2.57 36.82
N ARG A 120 -23.52 -3.00 36.46
CA ARG A 120 -23.00 -2.86 35.09
C ARG A 120 -23.45 -4.00 34.19
N ILE A 121 -23.77 -3.68 32.94
CA ILE A 121 -24.08 -4.67 31.91
C ILE A 121 -22.79 -5.03 31.16
N VAL A 122 -22.42 -6.31 31.19
CA VAL A 122 -21.29 -6.82 30.42
C VAL A 122 -21.82 -7.39 29.12
N THR A 123 -21.45 -6.78 27.99
CA THR A 123 -21.86 -7.23 26.66
C THR A 123 -20.65 -7.82 25.92
N ARG A 124 -20.81 -9.01 25.35
CA ARG A 124 -19.86 -9.61 24.43
C ARG A 124 -20.43 -9.64 23.03
N TYR A 125 -19.66 -9.09 22.11
CA TYR A 125 -19.89 -9.22 20.68
C TYR A 125 -19.00 -10.35 20.18
N GLY A 126 -19.61 -11.50 19.91
CA GLY A 126 -18.96 -12.64 19.27
C GLY A 126 -19.18 -12.64 17.76
N LEU A 127 -18.51 -13.57 17.05
CA LEU A 127 -18.64 -13.67 15.59
C LEU A 127 -20.07 -14.00 15.12
N HIS A 128 -20.79 -14.82 15.89
CA HIS A 128 -22.11 -15.37 15.52
C HIS A 128 -23.20 -15.01 16.52
N SER A 129 -22.84 -14.42 17.65
CA SER A 129 -23.79 -14.11 18.72
C SER A 129 -23.41 -12.85 19.48
N GLN A 130 -24.42 -12.12 19.91
CA GLN A 130 -24.29 -11.05 20.88
C GLN A 130 -24.89 -11.56 22.20
N SER A 131 -24.11 -11.48 23.27
CA SER A 131 -24.58 -11.89 24.60
C SER A 131 -24.40 -10.74 25.60
N ALA A 132 -25.38 -10.51 26.47
CA ALA A 132 -25.31 -9.52 27.53
C ALA A 132 -25.65 -10.16 28.88
N ALA A 133 -24.81 -9.94 29.88
CA ALA A 133 -24.99 -10.47 31.22
C ALA A 133 -25.15 -9.34 32.24
N TYR A 134 -26.16 -9.47 33.10
CA TYR A 134 -26.46 -8.53 34.18
C TYR A 134 -26.69 -9.32 35.47
N ARG A 135 -25.84 -9.08 36.47
CA ARG A 135 -25.93 -9.68 37.79
C ARG A 135 -26.69 -8.75 38.74
N PHE A 136 -27.69 -9.29 39.42
CA PHE A 136 -28.53 -8.56 40.35
C PHE A 136 -28.93 -9.44 41.52
N THR A 137 -29.49 -8.81 42.56
CA THR A 137 -30.08 -9.50 43.70
C THR A 137 -31.58 -9.25 43.64
N SER A 138 -32.37 -10.33 43.68
CA SER A 138 -33.84 -10.25 43.72
C SER A 138 -34.31 -9.52 44.99
N SER A 139 -35.55 -9.04 44.99
CA SER A 139 -36.22 -8.50 46.18
C SER A 139 -36.27 -9.49 47.35
N SER A 140 -36.17 -10.79 47.07
CA SER A 140 -36.08 -11.89 48.04
C SER A 140 -34.68 -12.07 48.66
N GLY A 141 -33.65 -11.36 48.16
CA GLY A 141 -32.28 -11.48 48.61
C GLY A 141 -31.44 -12.54 47.88
N HIS A 142 -32.01 -13.26 46.91
CA HIS A 142 -31.27 -14.26 46.13
C HIS A 142 -30.50 -13.64 44.96
N PRO A 143 -29.21 -14.00 44.74
CA PRO A 143 -28.44 -13.50 43.62
C PRO A 143 -28.78 -14.26 42.33
N TYR A 144 -29.05 -13.51 41.27
CA TYR A 144 -29.31 -14.06 39.93
C TYR A 144 -28.48 -13.34 38.87
N VAL A 145 -28.28 -14.00 37.74
CA VAL A 145 -27.72 -13.39 36.53
C VAL A 145 -28.71 -13.56 35.38
N VAL A 146 -29.16 -12.45 34.81
CA VAL A 146 -29.89 -12.46 33.54
C VAL A 146 -28.88 -12.44 32.42
N LEU A 147 -28.95 -13.45 31.56
CA LEU A 147 -28.16 -13.54 30.35
C LEU A 147 -29.09 -13.45 29.14
N LEU A 148 -28.88 -12.43 28.33
CA LEU A 148 -29.53 -12.27 27.04
C LEU A 148 -28.61 -12.80 25.95
N HIS A 149 -29.07 -13.76 25.16
CA HIS A 149 -28.33 -14.29 24.03
C HIS A 149 -29.11 -14.04 22.73
N GLN A 150 -28.43 -13.47 21.73
CA GLN A 150 -29.01 -13.16 20.43
C GLN A 150 -28.09 -13.70 19.32
N PRO A 151 -28.57 -14.60 18.46
CA PRO A 151 -27.83 -14.98 17.26
C PRO A 151 -27.77 -13.78 16.31
N ILE A 152 -26.58 -13.44 15.84
CA ILE A 152 -26.40 -12.36 14.87
C ILE A 152 -26.72 -12.95 13.49
N GLU A 153 -27.81 -12.50 12.87
CA GLU A 153 -28.12 -12.85 11.48
C GLU A 153 -27.41 -11.87 10.54
N LEU A 154 -26.66 -12.39 9.57
CA LEU A 154 -25.79 -11.63 8.65
C LEU A 154 -26.55 -10.50 7.92
N LEU A 155 -27.85 -10.66 7.68
CA LEU A 155 -28.70 -9.65 7.03
C LEU A 155 -29.00 -8.43 7.93
N SER A 156 -29.16 -8.62 9.24
CA SER A 156 -29.47 -7.54 10.20
C SER A 156 -28.27 -6.60 10.44
N PHE A 157 -27.07 -7.10 10.18
CA PHE A 157 -25.82 -6.34 10.15
C PHE A 157 -25.79 -5.33 9.00
N LEU A 158 -26.29 -5.69 7.81
CA LEU A 158 -26.33 -4.78 6.66
C LEU A 158 -27.24 -3.55 6.90
N GLN A 159 -28.29 -3.69 7.71
CA GLN A 159 -29.24 -2.60 8.00
C GLN A 159 -28.86 -1.73 9.21
N THR A 160 -28.21 -2.27 10.24
CA THR A 160 -27.90 -1.53 11.47
C THR A 160 -26.55 -0.79 11.41
N THR A 161 -25.73 -1.09 10.40
CA THR A 161 -24.32 -0.69 10.29
C THR A 161 -24.07 0.26 9.12
N GLY A 162 -25.06 1.09 8.74
CA GLY A 162 -24.91 2.05 7.64
C GLY A 162 -23.75 3.05 7.84
N SER A 163 -23.50 3.48 9.08
CA SER A 163 -22.42 4.42 9.40
C SER A 163 -21.03 3.78 9.25
N GLU A 164 -20.82 2.55 9.71
CA GLU A 164 -19.52 1.89 9.60
C GLU A 164 -19.22 1.48 8.14
N ILE A 165 -20.25 1.09 7.35
CA ILE A 165 -20.09 0.83 5.90
C ILE A 165 -19.63 2.10 5.17
N LEU A 166 -20.14 3.28 5.56
CA LEU A 166 -19.69 4.55 5.00
C LEU A 166 -18.21 4.81 5.33
N PHE A 167 -17.77 4.53 6.55
CA PHE A 167 -16.35 4.63 6.94
C PHE A 167 -15.47 3.65 6.16
N VAL A 168 -15.93 2.40 5.96
CA VAL A 168 -15.22 1.40 5.14
C VAL A 168 -15.10 1.86 3.70
N GLY A 169 -16.22 2.28 3.10
CA GLY A 169 -16.26 2.76 1.72
C GLY A 169 -15.41 4.00 1.51
N ALA A 170 -15.46 4.96 2.44
CA ALA A 170 -14.65 6.17 2.41
C ALA A 170 -13.15 5.85 2.54
N GLY A 171 -12.76 4.97 3.47
CA GLY A 171 -11.37 4.53 3.62
C GLY A 171 -10.83 3.87 2.35
N LEU A 172 -11.62 2.98 1.74
CA LEU A 172 -11.23 2.30 0.50
C LEU A 172 -11.12 3.28 -0.67
N LEU A 173 -12.04 4.24 -0.77
CA LEU A 173 -12.00 5.31 -1.76
C LEU A 173 -10.75 6.17 -1.59
N ILE A 174 -10.44 6.61 -0.37
CA ILE A 174 -9.27 7.45 -0.08
C ILE A 174 -7.98 6.71 -0.44
N VAL A 175 -7.82 5.46 -0.03
CA VAL A 175 -6.63 4.65 -0.37
C VAL A 175 -6.50 4.48 -1.87
N THR A 176 -7.61 4.25 -2.57
CA THR A 176 -7.62 4.11 -4.03
C THR A 176 -7.24 5.42 -4.71
N LEU A 177 -7.81 6.55 -4.29
CA LEU A 177 -7.50 7.87 -4.83
C LEU A 177 -6.04 8.25 -4.58
N LEU A 178 -5.57 8.09 -3.34
CA LEU A 178 -4.21 8.46 -2.95
C LEU A 178 -3.18 7.60 -3.70
N SER A 179 -3.47 6.31 -3.83
CA SER A 179 -2.60 5.39 -4.55
C SER A 179 -2.56 5.73 -6.04
N LEU A 180 -3.68 6.09 -6.67
CA LEU A 180 -3.75 6.55 -8.06
C LEU A 180 -3.07 7.91 -8.27
N TRP A 181 -3.18 8.81 -7.30
CA TRP A 181 -2.56 10.13 -7.32
C TRP A 181 -1.03 10.01 -7.26
N LEU A 182 -0.52 9.27 -6.27
CA LEU A 182 0.92 9.05 -6.08
C LEU A 182 1.55 8.34 -7.29
N ALA A 183 0.83 7.35 -7.80
CA ALA A 183 1.06 6.67 -9.06
C ALA A 183 1.32 7.63 -10.22
N HIS A 184 0.40 8.56 -10.46
CA HIS A 184 0.50 9.51 -11.55
C HIS A 184 1.63 10.52 -11.31
N HIS A 185 1.78 10.98 -10.06
CA HIS A 185 2.76 12.00 -9.68
C HIS A 185 4.21 11.54 -9.65
N ILE A 186 4.49 10.26 -9.41
CA ILE A 186 5.87 9.74 -9.32
C ILE A 186 6.23 8.92 -10.56
N ALA A 187 5.39 7.96 -10.95
CA ALA A 187 5.77 7.02 -12.00
C ALA A 187 5.83 7.66 -13.38
N GLY A 188 4.93 8.62 -13.68
CA GLY A 188 4.92 9.33 -14.96
C GLY A 188 6.25 10.03 -15.27
N PRO A 189 6.70 10.96 -14.40
CA PRO A 189 8.00 11.65 -14.52
C PRO A 189 9.19 10.72 -14.73
N ILE A 190 9.29 9.64 -13.93
CA ILE A 190 10.40 8.68 -14.02
C ILE A 190 10.45 8.04 -15.41
N HIS A 191 9.29 7.70 -15.99
CA HIS A 191 9.25 7.16 -17.35
C HIS A 191 9.67 8.19 -18.41
N GLY A 192 9.36 9.46 -18.18
CA GLY A 192 9.82 10.56 -19.03
C GLY A 192 11.34 10.62 -19.10
N ILE A 193 12.01 10.63 -17.93
CA ILE A 193 13.48 10.59 -17.84
C ILE A 193 14.03 9.29 -18.44
N GLN A 194 13.40 8.14 -18.17
CA GLN A 194 13.83 6.86 -18.74
C GLN A 194 13.76 6.86 -20.28
N SER A 195 12.72 7.48 -20.85
CA SER A 195 12.59 7.63 -22.30
C SER A 195 13.66 8.55 -22.86
N ALA A 196 13.95 9.67 -22.19
CA ALA A 196 15.03 10.57 -22.58
C ALA A 196 16.40 9.87 -22.56
N ALA A 197 16.69 9.12 -21.48
CA ALA A 197 17.91 8.33 -21.37
C ALA A 197 18.06 7.29 -22.49
N ARG A 198 16.95 6.67 -22.92
CA ARG A 198 16.97 5.74 -24.08
C ARG A 198 17.27 6.45 -25.39
N SER A 199 16.89 7.72 -25.55
CA SER A 199 17.23 8.51 -26.74
C SER A 199 18.72 8.89 -26.74
N VAL A 200 19.26 9.28 -25.58
CA VAL A 200 20.69 9.53 -25.38
C VAL A 200 21.51 8.28 -25.70
N ALA A 201 21.07 7.11 -25.24
CA ALA A 201 21.70 5.82 -25.56
C ALA A 201 21.69 5.47 -27.07
N LYS A 202 20.82 6.10 -27.85
CA LYS A 202 20.79 5.96 -29.32
C LYS A 202 21.66 7.02 -30.04
N GLY A 203 22.34 7.88 -29.28
CA GLY A 203 23.24 8.92 -29.80
C GLY A 203 22.63 10.32 -29.90
N ASP A 204 21.38 10.52 -29.46
CA ASP A 204 20.76 11.85 -29.45
C ASP A 204 21.11 12.62 -28.16
N LEU A 205 22.13 13.47 -28.23
CA LEU A 205 22.63 14.26 -27.09
C LEU A 205 21.95 15.62 -26.94
N ASN A 206 20.95 15.92 -27.78
CA ASN A 206 20.15 17.15 -27.67
C ASN A 206 18.91 16.95 -26.80
N VAL A 207 18.59 15.71 -26.43
CA VAL A 207 17.47 15.41 -25.55
C VAL A 207 17.75 15.94 -24.15
N ARG A 208 16.70 16.47 -23.53
CA ARG A 208 16.69 16.92 -22.13
C ARG A 208 15.55 16.24 -21.38
N ALA A 209 15.61 16.31 -20.05
CA ALA A 209 14.54 15.86 -19.19
C ALA A 209 13.23 16.62 -19.52
N PRO A 210 12.05 15.96 -19.37
CA PRO A 210 10.78 16.63 -19.61
C PRO A 210 10.59 17.88 -18.74
N VAL A 211 10.19 18.98 -19.36
CA VAL A 211 10.05 20.31 -18.72
C VAL A 211 9.08 20.30 -17.53
N GLU A 212 8.06 19.45 -17.57
CA GLU A 212 7.09 19.27 -16.49
C GLU A 212 7.76 18.82 -15.18
N ILE A 213 8.88 18.10 -15.27
CA ILE A 213 9.65 17.62 -14.13
C ILE A 213 10.55 18.73 -13.60
N SER A 214 11.19 19.49 -14.50
CA SER A 214 12.09 20.59 -14.16
C SER A 214 11.38 21.75 -13.44
N LYS A 215 10.05 21.86 -13.58
CA LYS A 215 9.23 22.85 -12.85
C LYS A 215 8.86 22.42 -11.43
N ARG A 216 9.19 21.20 -11.02
CA ARG A 216 8.92 20.69 -9.67
C ARG A 216 9.97 21.20 -8.69
N HIS A 217 9.67 21.11 -7.40
CA HIS A 217 10.57 21.49 -6.31
C HIS A 217 10.85 20.28 -5.40
N ASP A 218 10.94 19.10 -5.98
CA ASP A 218 11.14 17.81 -5.29
C ASP A 218 12.36 17.06 -5.85
N GLU A 219 12.63 15.88 -5.32
CA GLU A 219 13.77 15.04 -5.67
C GLU A 219 13.76 14.62 -7.15
N LEU A 220 12.60 14.64 -7.81
CA LEU A 220 12.49 14.37 -9.24
C LEU A 220 13.02 15.54 -10.09
N ALA A 221 12.86 16.78 -9.64
CA ALA A 221 13.47 17.93 -10.30
C ALA A 221 15.00 17.88 -10.18
N ALA A 222 15.53 17.51 -9.02
CA ALA A 222 16.96 17.28 -8.83
C ALA A 222 17.48 16.19 -9.79
N LEU A 223 16.77 15.06 -9.88
CA LEU A 223 17.11 13.98 -10.81
C LEU A 223 17.10 14.43 -12.29
N ALA A 224 16.15 15.29 -12.68
CA ALA A 224 16.09 15.85 -14.03
C ALA A 224 17.31 16.73 -14.34
N LEU A 225 17.74 17.56 -13.38
CA LEU A 225 18.93 18.41 -13.51
C LEU A 225 20.22 17.59 -13.59
N ASP A 226 20.33 16.54 -12.77
CA ASP A 226 21.48 15.62 -12.80
C ASP A 226 21.55 14.88 -14.13
N PHE A 227 20.40 14.44 -14.65
CA PHE A 227 20.30 13.81 -15.97
C PHE A 227 20.77 14.76 -17.09
N ASP A 228 20.27 16.00 -17.12
CA ASP A 228 20.65 16.97 -18.15
C ASP A 228 22.15 17.30 -18.10
N SER A 229 22.70 17.46 -16.89
CA SER A 229 24.13 17.70 -16.67
C SER A 229 24.99 16.52 -17.17
N MET A 230 24.52 15.29 -16.98
CA MET A 230 25.19 14.11 -17.51
C MET A 230 25.18 14.10 -19.05
N VAL A 231 24.04 14.41 -19.68
CA VAL A 231 23.94 14.47 -21.15
C VAL A 231 24.86 15.53 -21.74
N GLU A 232 24.93 16.70 -21.10
CA GLU A 232 25.84 17.78 -21.51
C GLU A 232 27.30 17.35 -21.44
N ARG A 233 27.73 16.73 -20.33
CA ARG A 233 29.11 16.20 -20.21
C ARG A 233 29.43 15.18 -21.28
N ILE A 234 28.52 14.25 -21.57
CA ILE A 234 28.70 13.28 -22.66
C ILE A 234 28.85 13.99 -24.01
N GLY A 235 28.04 15.02 -24.27
CA GLY A 235 28.16 15.88 -25.45
C GLY A 235 29.54 16.50 -25.61
N LEU A 236 30.06 17.09 -24.54
CA LEU A 236 31.39 17.70 -24.52
C LEU A 236 32.50 16.67 -24.77
N LEU A 237 32.42 15.50 -24.15
CA LEU A 237 33.36 14.39 -24.35
C LEU A 237 33.38 13.91 -25.81
N VAL A 238 32.20 13.69 -26.40
CA VAL A 238 32.08 13.25 -27.80
C VAL A 238 32.58 14.32 -28.77
N HIS A 239 32.30 15.60 -28.50
CA HIS A 239 32.78 16.70 -29.33
C HIS A 239 34.31 16.82 -29.27
N SER A 240 34.89 16.72 -28.07
CA SER A 240 36.35 16.72 -27.87
C SER A 240 37.03 15.57 -28.63
N GLN A 241 36.49 14.35 -28.53
CA GLN A 241 37.01 13.19 -29.26
C GLN A 241 36.98 13.41 -30.78
N LYS A 242 35.90 13.97 -31.33
CA LYS A 242 35.79 14.26 -32.77
C LYS A 242 36.80 15.32 -33.22
N ASN A 243 36.98 16.38 -32.42
CA ASN A 243 37.94 17.43 -32.75
C ASN A 243 39.37 16.88 -32.72
N LEU A 244 39.73 16.08 -31.72
CA LEU A 244 41.03 15.43 -31.63
C LEU A 244 41.31 14.56 -32.87
N LEU A 245 40.36 13.69 -33.23
CA LEU A 245 40.50 12.82 -34.41
C LEU A 245 40.63 13.62 -35.70
N ASN A 246 39.90 14.73 -35.82
CA ASN A 246 39.99 15.59 -37.00
C ASN A 246 41.35 16.29 -37.08
N THR A 247 41.82 16.87 -35.98
CA THR A 247 43.15 17.51 -35.91
C THR A 247 44.24 16.51 -36.23
N VAL A 248 44.22 15.32 -35.61
CA VAL A 248 45.21 14.26 -35.89
C VAL A 248 45.16 13.84 -37.37
N SER A 249 43.96 13.68 -37.95
CA SER A 249 43.83 13.35 -39.37
C SER A 249 44.41 14.42 -40.30
N HIS A 250 44.25 15.69 -39.95
CA HIS A 250 44.83 16.81 -40.70
C HIS A 250 46.35 16.87 -40.57
N GLU A 251 46.87 16.71 -39.35
CA GLU A 251 48.31 16.69 -39.08
C GLU A 251 49.02 15.50 -39.73
N LEU A 252 48.35 14.35 -39.88
CA LEU A 252 48.91 13.17 -40.56
C LEU A 252 48.79 13.22 -42.10
N ARG A 253 47.76 13.86 -42.65
CA ARG A 253 47.56 13.93 -44.11
C ARG A 253 48.64 14.77 -44.81
N SER A 254 49.09 15.84 -44.16
CA SER A 254 50.15 16.74 -44.68
C SER A 254 51.51 16.03 -44.90
N PRO A 255 52.09 15.34 -43.89
CA PRO A 255 53.34 14.60 -44.07
C PRO A 255 53.18 13.39 -44.99
N LEU A 256 52.05 12.69 -44.97
CA LEU A 256 51.79 11.60 -45.93
C LEU A 256 51.78 12.09 -47.39
N ALA A 257 51.22 13.28 -47.65
CA ALA A 257 51.26 13.86 -48.99
C ALA A 257 52.70 14.21 -49.40
N ARG A 258 53.52 14.74 -48.47
CA ARG A 258 54.94 15.02 -48.72
C ARG A 258 55.75 13.75 -49.00
N LEU A 259 55.58 12.69 -48.21
CA LEU A 259 56.24 11.40 -48.42
C LEU A 259 55.90 10.76 -49.77
N ASN A 260 54.65 10.88 -50.21
CA ASN A 260 54.25 10.39 -51.55
C ASN A 260 54.86 11.22 -52.68
N MET A 261 55.03 12.54 -52.48
CA MET A 261 55.65 13.43 -53.46
C MET A 261 57.14 13.14 -53.63
N SER A 262 57.86 12.97 -52.52
CA SER A 262 59.27 12.59 -52.57
C SER A 262 59.48 11.21 -53.20
N LEU A 263 58.63 10.22 -52.89
CA LEU A 263 58.67 8.91 -53.53
C LEU A 263 58.43 8.99 -55.06
N ALA A 264 57.55 9.89 -55.51
CA ALA A 264 57.28 10.09 -56.94
C ALA A 264 58.45 10.74 -57.68
N LEU A 265 59.20 11.64 -57.04
CA LEU A 265 60.40 12.27 -57.59
C LEU A 265 61.57 11.27 -57.67
N LEU A 266 61.75 10.45 -56.63
CA LEU A 266 62.72 9.35 -56.60
C LEU A 266 62.57 8.37 -57.77
N ARG A 267 61.34 8.12 -58.24
CA ARG A 267 61.09 7.26 -59.40
C ARG A 267 61.51 7.88 -60.74
N ARG A 268 61.87 9.16 -60.78
CA ARG A 268 62.08 9.93 -62.03
C ARG A 268 63.52 10.39 -62.25
N GLU A 269 64.38 10.38 -61.23
CA GLU A 269 65.73 10.99 -61.26
C GLU A 269 66.90 10.02 -60.98
N SER A 270 68.12 10.47 -61.29
CA SER A 270 69.36 9.69 -61.22
C SER A 270 69.95 9.57 -59.80
N SER A 271 70.88 8.63 -59.60
CA SER A 271 71.30 8.08 -58.29
C SER A 271 71.75 9.08 -57.22
N ARG A 272 72.11 10.32 -57.58
CA ARG A 272 72.65 11.31 -56.62
C ARG A 272 71.58 12.25 -56.04
N GLU A 273 70.48 12.49 -56.77
CA GLU A 273 69.29 13.25 -56.29
C GLU A 273 68.36 12.37 -55.46
N SER A 274 68.38 11.05 -55.72
CA SER A 274 67.63 10.05 -54.96
C SER A 274 68.03 9.99 -53.49
N GLU A 275 69.32 10.15 -53.17
CA GLU A 275 69.84 10.11 -51.79
C GLU A 275 69.27 11.26 -50.93
N GLU A 276 69.24 12.48 -51.47
CA GLU A 276 68.73 13.67 -50.77
C GLU A 276 67.21 13.60 -50.53
N LEU A 277 66.48 12.95 -51.46
CA LEU A 277 65.05 12.68 -51.34
C LEU A 277 64.74 11.60 -50.30
N ILE A 278 65.58 10.56 -50.18
CA ILE A 278 65.48 9.52 -49.15
C ILE A 278 65.71 10.13 -47.77
N GLU A 279 66.75 10.95 -47.60
CA GLU A 279 67.06 11.62 -46.32
C GLU A 279 65.91 12.53 -45.85
N ARG A 280 65.25 13.24 -46.78
CA ARG A 280 64.03 14.01 -46.48
C ARG A 280 62.84 13.14 -46.09
N MET A 281 62.69 11.95 -46.67
CA MET A 281 61.63 11.00 -46.28
C MET A 281 61.88 10.43 -44.89
N GLU A 282 63.13 10.05 -44.57
CA GLU A 282 63.52 9.57 -43.24
C GLU A 282 63.27 10.64 -42.18
N HIS A 283 63.65 11.89 -42.46
CA HIS A 283 63.38 13.01 -41.56
C HIS A 283 61.87 13.28 -41.37
N ASP A 284 61.05 13.21 -42.42
CA ASP A 284 59.59 13.35 -42.30
C ASP A 284 58.94 12.21 -41.49
N VAL A 285 59.51 10.99 -41.54
CA VAL A 285 59.08 9.84 -40.71
C VAL A 285 59.50 10.03 -39.24
N GLU A 286 60.75 10.40 -38.96
CA GLU A 286 61.21 10.70 -37.60
C GLU A 286 60.37 11.78 -36.92
N ARG A 287 59.94 12.78 -37.68
CA ARG A 287 59.09 13.87 -37.17
C ARG A 287 57.69 13.38 -36.76
N ILE A 288 57.16 12.34 -37.41
CA ILE A 288 55.88 11.72 -37.06
C ILE A 288 56.04 10.83 -35.82
N ASP A 289 57.10 10.03 -35.75
CA ASP A 289 57.39 9.15 -34.61
C ASP A 289 57.71 9.94 -33.32
N GLY A 290 58.38 11.10 -33.44
CA GLY A 290 58.70 11.95 -32.30
C GLY A 290 57.55 12.80 -31.75
N SER A 291 56.36 12.77 -32.36
CA SER A 291 55.19 13.60 -31.98
C SER A 291 54.08 12.83 -31.24
N CYS A 292 54.30 11.56 -30.86
CA CYS A 292 53.37 10.73 -30.09
C CYS A 292 53.85 10.55 -28.65
#